data_AF-A0A0F4LVY1-F1
#
_entry.id   AF-A0A0F4LVY1-F1
#
_cell.length_a   1.000
_cell.length_b   1.000
_cell.length_c   1.000
_cell.angle_alpha   90.00
_cell.angle_beta   90.00
_cell.angle_gamma   90.00
#
_symmetry.space_group_name_H-M   'P 1'
#
loop_
_entity.id
_entity.type
_entity.pdbx_description
1 polymer ?
#
loop_
_entity_poly.entity_id
_entity_poly.type
_entity_poly.pdbx_seq_one_letter_code
_entity_poly.pdbx_strand_id
1 'polypeptide(L)'
;MQKIARYLLQDKILVVSASCACIGLTCGRPQMSDINWSTIENLFSLMVCVQILQSFQILNTCSSQMLHHSANTRQICRLFILLAFFSAMFLTNDVAILTLVPMFINLAQQQKIETAYPLTLIVIAANLGSALTPMGNPQNLFLINFYHLNITTFFKLAAPLAGASFILLMFFCTFLPNQPIITHHRNKKVIKWPAWLLAGGLIAINLGGIFNLVPKQMAVIVTVVCGWIIDRQIYQRLDYALLLTFVCFFIFVSELNHNQAITQAIQALIQSPAAVYLLGLITSQFISNVPTVILLAKFTQAVPALFLGVNIGGLGSIVASLANLLALKQLIQLNKTTQIRVFIKVFTWVNFLSLLILGILGFFYLQWR
;
A
#
# COMPACT_ATOMS: atom_id res chain seq x y z
N MET A 1 -9.19 4.99 -28.45
CA MET A 1 -9.99 4.07 -27.61
C MET A 1 -9.39 2.66 -27.52
N GLN A 2 -9.07 1.98 -28.64
CA GLN A 2 -8.56 0.60 -28.62
C GLN A 2 -7.23 0.38 -27.86
N LYS A 3 -6.28 1.34 -27.88
CA LYS A 3 -5.02 1.24 -27.11
C LYS A 3 -5.23 1.34 -25.60
N ILE A 4 -6.15 2.20 -25.16
CA ILE A 4 -6.47 2.40 -23.73
C ILE A 4 -7.22 1.18 -23.20
N ALA A 5 -8.19 0.66 -23.95
CA ALA A 5 -8.90 -0.58 -23.59
C ALA A 5 -7.95 -1.77 -23.48
N ARG A 6 -6.99 -1.93 -24.41
CA ARG A 6 -5.96 -2.98 -24.33
C ARG A 6 -5.03 -2.82 -23.14
N TYR A 7 -4.66 -1.60 -22.77
CA TYR A 7 -3.83 -1.34 -21.59
C TYR A 7 -4.57 -1.70 -20.29
N LEU A 8 -5.85 -1.31 -20.17
CA LEU A 8 -6.68 -1.67 -19.02
C LEU A 8 -6.92 -3.18 -18.91
N LEU A 9 -7.21 -3.84 -20.03
CA LEU A 9 -7.43 -5.30 -20.07
C LEU A 9 -6.14 -6.12 -19.85
N GLN A 10 -4.97 -5.51 -19.97
CA GLN A 10 -3.70 -6.14 -19.61
C GLN A 10 -3.42 -6.12 -18.11
N ASP A 11 -4.11 -5.26 -17.35
CA ASP A 11 -3.97 -5.28 -15.90
C ASP A 11 -4.78 -6.42 -15.29
N LYS A 12 -4.06 -7.48 -14.90
CA LYS A 12 -4.64 -8.68 -14.31
C LYS A 12 -5.43 -8.40 -13.03
N ILE A 13 -5.04 -7.39 -12.25
CA ILE A 13 -5.72 -7.05 -10.99
C ILE A 13 -7.09 -6.46 -11.32
N LEU A 14 -7.14 -5.52 -12.28
CA LEU A 14 -8.40 -4.97 -12.76
C LEU A 14 -9.30 -6.07 -13.33
N VAL A 15 -8.78 -6.95 -14.19
CA VAL A 15 -9.55 -8.05 -14.78
C VAL A 15 -10.11 -8.99 -13.70
N VAL A 16 -9.31 -9.35 -12.71
CA VAL A 16 -9.77 -10.19 -11.59
C VAL A 16 -10.88 -9.46 -10.81
N SER A 17 -10.67 -8.20 -10.44
CA SER A 17 -11.67 -7.43 -9.68
C SER A 17 -12.98 -7.23 -10.46
N ALA A 18 -12.90 -6.97 -11.77
CA ALA A 18 -14.06 -6.88 -12.65
C ALA A 18 -14.76 -8.23 -12.80
N SER A 19 -14.01 -9.33 -12.87
CA SER A 19 -14.58 -10.68 -12.93
C SER A 19 -15.30 -11.03 -11.63
N CYS A 20 -14.72 -10.68 -10.47
CA CYS A 20 -15.37 -10.83 -9.17
C CYS A 20 -16.68 -10.02 -9.10
N ALA A 21 -16.69 -8.77 -9.56
CA ALA A 21 -17.91 -7.97 -9.64
C ALA A 21 -18.96 -8.62 -10.58
N CYS A 22 -18.56 -9.09 -11.76
CA CYS A 22 -19.49 -9.80 -12.66
C CYS A 22 -20.08 -11.07 -12.01
N ILE A 23 -19.29 -11.83 -11.26
CA ILE A 23 -19.76 -13.02 -10.53
C ILE A 23 -20.66 -12.59 -9.36
N GLY A 24 -20.32 -11.51 -8.67
CA GLY A 24 -21.08 -10.99 -7.53
C GLY A 24 -22.51 -10.57 -7.88
N LEU A 25 -22.80 -10.23 -9.15
CA LEU A 25 -24.17 -10.05 -9.66
C LEU A 25 -25.10 -11.25 -9.41
N THR A 26 -24.54 -12.46 -9.22
CA THR A 26 -25.32 -13.65 -8.83
C THR A 26 -25.73 -13.62 -7.35
N CYS A 27 -25.00 -12.89 -6.50
CA CYS A 27 -25.27 -12.77 -5.07
C CYS A 27 -26.25 -11.64 -4.77
N GLY A 28 -26.21 -10.52 -5.51
CA GLY A 28 -27.04 -9.35 -5.27
C GLY A 28 -26.89 -8.30 -6.38
N ARG A 29 -27.69 -7.23 -6.34
CA ARG A 29 -27.58 -6.12 -7.29
C ARG A 29 -26.81 -4.95 -6.65
N PRO A 30 -25.81 -4.37 -7.32
CA PRO A 30 -25.07 -3.24 -6.77
C PRO A 30 -25.93 -1.98 -6.76
N GLN A 31 -25.71 -1.13 -5.77
CA GLN A 31 -26.29 0.21 -5.71
C GLN A 31 -25.20 1.27 -5.89
N MET A 32 -25.49 2.31 -6.67
CA MET A 32 -24.55 3.41 -6.89
C MET A 32 -24.26 4.23 -5.63
N SER A 33 -25.18 4.19 -4.65
CA SER A 33 -25.02 4.79 -3.32
C SER A 33 -23.97 4.10 -2.45
N ASP A 34 -23.65 2.82 -2.72
CA ASP A 34 -22.65 2.07 -1.96
C ASP A 34 -21.21 2.37 -2.39
N ILE A 35 -21.03 3.05 -3.53
CA ILE A 35 -19.72 3.47 -4.03
C ILE A 35 -19.31 4.74 -3.29
N ASN A 36 -18.22 4.68 -2.52
CA ASN A 36 -17.70 5.85 -1.83
C ASN A 36 -16.90 6.73 -2.80
N TRP A 37 -17.60 7.61 -3.52
CA TRP A 37 -17.00 8.56 -4.44
C TRP A 37 -15.98 9.49 -3.79
N SER A 38 -16.16 9.84 -2.51
CA SER A 38 -15.18 10.66 -1.78
C SER A 38 -13.84 9.95 -1.65
N THR A 39 -13.84 8.63 -1.44
CA THR A 39 -12.61 7.84 -1.43
C THR A 39 -11.98 7.79 -2.82
N ILE A 40 -12.76 7.61 -3.88
CA ILE A 40 -12.25 7.61 -5.26
C ILE A 40 -11.62 8.96 -5.65
N GLU A 41 -12.29 10.07 -5.34
CA GLU A 41 -11.80 11.44 -5.58
C GLU A 41 -10.50 11.71 -4.81
N ASN A 42 -10.46 11.34 -3.53
CA ASN A 42 -9.27 11.47 -2.71
C ASN A 42 -8.13 10.61 -3.28
N LEU A 43 -8.38 9.35 -3.66
CA LEU A 43 -7.38 8.49 -4.29
C LEU A 43 -6.84 9.12 -5.57
N PHE A 44 -7.69 9.64 -6.44
CA PHE A 44 -7.27 10.31 -7.66
C PHE A 44 -6.34 11.50 -7.37
N SER A 45 -6.73 12.37 -6.42
CA SER A 45 -5.89 13.50 -6.00
C SER A 45 -4.53 13.05 -5.45
N LEU A 46 -4.52 12.00 -4.64
CA LEU A 46 -3.29 11.40 -4.13
C LEU A 46 -2.41 10.86 -5.25
N MET A 47 -2.97 10.15 -6.22
CA MET A 47 -2.20 9.63 -7.34
C MET A 47 -1.56 10.75 -8.16
N VAL A 48 -2.26 11.88 -8.37
CA VAL A 48 -1.69 13.08 -9.00
C VAL A 48 -0.54 13.64 -8.15
N CYS A 49 -0.76 13.84 -6.86
CA CYS A 49 0.26 14.32 -5.92
C CYS A 49 1.51 13.43 -5.94
N VAL A 50 1.32 12.11 -5.94
CA VAL A 50 2.38 11.13 -5.97
C VAL A 50 3.13 11.14 -7.31
N GLN A 51 2.45 11.30 -8.44
CA GLN A 51 3.13 11.43 -9.73
C GLN A 51 3.96 12.72 -9.82
N ILE A 52 3.49 13.83 -9.23
CA ILE A 52 4.28 15.05 -9.10
C ILE A 52 5.55 14.76 -8.27
N LEU A 53 5.41 14.08 -7.13
CA LEU A 53 6.54 13.67 -6.30
C LEU A 53 7.53 12.77 -7.05
N GLN A 54 7.03 11.81 -7.82
CA GLN A 54 7.86 10.93 -8.66
C GLN A 54 8.58 11.68 -9.78
N SER A 55 7.96 12.71 -10.37
CA SER A 55 8.57 13.54 -11.42
C SER A 55 9.88 14.21 -10.95
N PHE A 56 9.98 14.48 -9.65
CA PHE A 56 11.18 15.04 -9.03
C PHE A 56 12.28 14.01 -8.74
N GLN A 57 12.05 12.73 -9.03
CA GLN A 57 13.02 11.64 -8.89
C GLN A 57 13.65 11.53 -7.49
N ILE A 58 12.93 11.97 -6.45
CA ILE A 58 13.43 12.04 -5.06
C ILE A 58 13.98 10.68 -4.60
N LEU A 59 13.22 9.61 -4.82
CA LEU A 59 13.63 8.25 -4.45
C LEU A 59 14.90 7.79 -5.20
N ASN A 60 15.06 8.16 -6.48
CA ASN A 60 16.25 7.81 -7.26
C ASN A 60 17.51 8.54 -6.76
N THR A 61 17.35 9.79 -6.31
CA THR A 61 18.46 10.53 -5.71
C THR A 61 18.83 9.96 -4.35
N CYS A 62 17.87 9.74 -3.43
CA CYS A 62 18.13 9.20 -2.09
C CYS A 62 18.89 7.87 -2.16
N SER A 63 18.39 6.96 -2.98
CA SER A 63 18.97 5.64 -3.20
C SER A 63 20.35 5.66 -3.86
N SER A 64 20.64 6.63 -4.76
CA SER A 64 21.99 6.85 -5.28
C SER A 64 22.96 7.35 -4.19
N GLN A 65 22.49 8.20 -3.26
CA GLN A 65 23.29 8.67 -2.14
C GLN A 65 23.53 7.56 -1.10
N MET A 66 22.58 6.66 -0.91
CA MET A 66 22.70 5.52 0.00
C MET A 66 23.83 4.57 -0.42
N LEU A 67 24.03 4.37 -1.73
CA LEU A 67 25.16 3.60 -2.26
C LEU A 67 26.52 4.19 -1.84
N HIS A 68 26.66 5.51 -1.81
CA HIS A 68 27.91 6.18 -1.45
C HIS A 68 28.25 6.11 0.05
N HIS A 69 27.23 6.01 0.91
CA HIS A 69 27.41 6.00 2.37
C HIS A 69 27.39 4.59 2.98
N SER A 70 27.13 3.57 2.17
CA SER A 70 27.07 2.20 2.66
C SER A 70 28.44 1.54 2.60
N ALA A 71 28.86 0.91 3.70
CA ALA A 71 30.11 0.15 3.76
C ALA A 71 29.89 -1.34 3.42
N ASN A 72 28.70 -1.87 3.69
CA ASN A 72 28.37 -3.28 3.52
C ASN A 72 26.93 -3.51 3.01
N THR A 73 26.70 -4.71 2.47
CA THR A 73 25.41 -5.13 1.89
C THR A 73 24.26 -5.10 2.91
N ARG A 74 24.54 -5.32 4.19
CA ARG A 74 23.54 -5.19 5.27
C ARG A 74 23.05 -3.75 5.41
N GLN A 75 23.98 -2.78 5.43
CA GLN A 75 23.66 -1.37 5.57
C GLN A 75 22.82 -0.88 4.40
N ILE A 76 23.19 -1.24 3.16
CA ILE A 76 22.44 -0.77 1.99
C ILE A 76 21.04 -1.37 1.90
N CYS A 77 20.89 -2.66 2.20
CA CYS A 77 19.58 -3.31 2.27
C CYS A 77 18.69 -2.67 3.35
N ARG A 78 19.24 -2.46 4.55
CA ARG A 78 18.53 -1.76 5.65
C ARG A 78 18.11 -0.35 5.27
N LEU A 79 18.98 0.39 4.58
CA LEU A 79 18.63 1.71 4.07
C LEU A 79 17.47 1.63 3.06
N PHE A 80 17.46 0.67 2.14
CA PHE A 80 16.33 0.46 1.22
C PHE A 80 15.03 0.09 1.96
N ILE A 81 15.11 -0.73 3.00
CA ILE A 81 13.97 -1.10 3.85
C ILE A 81 13.42 0.13 4.58
N LEU A 82 14.30 0.97 5.16
CA LEU A 82 13.90 2.23 5.79
C LEU A 82 13.31 3.20 4.78
N LEU A 83 13.92 3.32 3.60
CA LEU A 83 13.40 4.14 2.51
C LEU A 83 12.00 3.67 2.10
N ALA A 84 11.77 2.35 1.98
CA ALA A 84 10.46 1.80 1.69
C ALA A 84 9.44 2.11 2.80
N PHE A 85 9.82 1.93 4.06
CA PHE A 85 8.96 2.21 5.22
C PHE A 85 8.53 3.67 5.27
N PHE A 86 9.47 4.61 5.21
CA PHE A 86 9.16 6.04 5.31
C PHE A 86 8.58 6.62 4.03
N SER A 87 9.03 6.19 2.86
CA SER A 87 8.48 6.72 1.60
C SER A 87 7.04 6.26 1.38
N ALA A 88 6.67 5.04 1.77
CA ALA A 88 5.30 4.55 1.63
C ALA A 88 4.28 5.33 2.49
N MET A 89 4.72 6.07 3.51
CA MET A 89 3.87 7.00 4.27
C MET A 89 3.36 8.17 3.41
N PHE A 90 4.12 8.56 2.39
CA PHE A 90 3.80 9.76 1.60
C PHE A 90 3.48 9.43 0.14
N LEU A 91 4.12 8.40 -0.39
CA LEU A 91 4.03 8.02 -1.79
C LEU A 91 2.99 6.93 -2.06
N THR A 92 2.37 6.36 -1.04
CA THR A 92 1.67 5.07 -1.07
C THR A 92 2.59 3.85 -1.14
N ASN A 93 2.11 2.72 -0.62
CA ASN A 93 2.79 1.44 -0.72
C ASN A 93 3.02 1.01 -2.18
N ASP A 94 2.02 1.13 -3.06
CA ASP A 94 2.13 0.67 -4.45
C ASP A 94 3.21 1.41 -5.23
N VAL A 95 3.28 2.73 -5.08
CA VAL A 95 4.25 3.58 -5.79
C VAL A 95 5.64 3.42 -5.20
N ALA A 96 5.76 3.26 -3.87
CA ALA A 96 7.02 2.90 -3.24
C ALA A 96 7.56 1.59 -3.81
N ILE A 97 6.72 0.56 -3.94
CA ILE A 97 7.08 -0.71 -4.59
C ILE A 97 7.48 -0.50 -6.04
N LEU A 98 6.65 0.21 -6.83
CA LEU A 98 6.91 0.43 -8.24
C LEU A 98 8.27 1.07 -8.50
N THR A 99 8.72 1.92 -7.58
CA THR A 99 9.96 2.67 -7.70
C THR A 99 11.15 1.90 -7.10
N LEU A 100 11.02 1.38 -5.88
CA LEU A 100 12.13 0.85 -5.12
C LEU A 100 12.52 -0.57 -5.51
N VAL A 101 11.56 -1.42 -5.88
CA VAL A 101 11.84 -2.81 -6.26
C VAL A 101 12.72 -2.91 -7.51
N PRO A 102 12.43 -2.29 -8.67
CA PRO A 102 13.32 -2.38 -9.83
C PRO A 102 14.70 -1.79 -9.53
N MET A 103 14.74 -0.75 -8.70
CA MET A 103 15.99 -0.15 -8.30
C MET A 103 16.82 -1.06 -7.40
N PHE A 104 16.19 -1.67 -6.40
CA PHE A 104 16.83 -2.63 -5.50
C PHE A 104 17.31 -3.87 -6.27
N ILE A 105 16.52 -4.37 -7.23
CA ILE A 105 16.92 -5.52 -8.04
C ILE A 105 18.16 -5.19 -8.89
N ASN A 106 18.23 -4.00 -9.49
CA ASN A 106 19.42 -3.57 -10.23
C ASN A 106 20.65 -3.46 -9.32
N LEU A 107 20.47 -2.90 -8.12
CA LEU A 107 21.53 -2.79 -7.12
C LEU A 107 21.99 -4.16 -6.63
N ALA A 108 21.06 -5.05 -6.31
CA ALA A 108 21.35 -6.39 -5.85
C ALA A 108 22.16 -7.18 -6.88
N GLN A 109 21.93 -6.96 -8.17
CA GLN A 109 22.74 -7.55 -9.23
C GLN A 109 24.16 -6.99 -9.26
N GLN A 110 24.32 -5.67 -9.22
CA GLN A 110 25.63 -5.02 -9.20
C GLN A 110 26.46 -5.44 -7.99
N GLN A 111 25.79 -5.64 -6.85
CA GLN A 111 26.40 -5.97 -5.58
C GLN A 111 26.40 -7.47 -5.27
N LYS A 112 25.94 -8.32 -6.19
CA LYS A 112 25.77 -9.78 -6.02
C LYS A 112 25.02 -10.17 -4.74
N ILE A 113 24.03 -9.36 -4.33
CA ILE A 113 23.17 -9.59 -3.17
C ILE A 113 22.07 -10.58 -3.54
N GLU A 114 21.85 -11.57 -2.67
CA GLU A 114 20.67 -12.43 -2.76
C GLU A 114 19.39 -11.61 -2.60
N THR A 115 18.58 -11.57 -3.66
CA THR A 115 17.47 -10.62 -3.76
C THR A 115 16.27 -11.00 -2.88
N ALA A 116 16.03 -12.30 -2.66
CA ALA A 116 14.77 -12.80 -2.11
C ALA A 116 14.41 -12.25 -0.73
N TYR A 117 15.33 -12.34 0.24
CA TYR A 117 15.07 -11.91 1.62
C TYR A 117 14.98 -10.38 1.77
N PRO A 118 15.95 -9.58 1.30
CA PRO A 118 15.85 -8.12 1.42
C PRO A 118 14.67 -7.54 0.63
N LEU A 119 14.36 -8.08 -0.56
CA LEU A 119 13.19 -7.65 -1.32
C LEU A 119 11.90 -7.92 -0.55
N THR A 120 11.79 -9.08 0.09
CA THR A 120 10.64 -9.40 0.96
C THR A 120 10.49 -8.37 2.08
N LEU A 121 11.59 -7.98 2.74
CA LEU A 121 11.56 -6.95 3.78
C LEU A 121 11.19 -5.57 3.22
N ILE A 122 11.58 -5.23 1.99
CA ILE A 122 11.14 -4.00 1.31
C ILE A 122 9.63 -4.01 1.11
N VAL A 123 9.04 -5.15 0.71
CA VAL A 123 7.58 -5.28 0.55
C VAL A 123 6.86 -5.13 1.88
N ILE A 124 7.32 -5.84 2.91
CA ILE A 124 6.76 -5.73 4.27
C ILE A 124 6.87 -4.29 4.79
N ALA A 125 8.02 -3.65 4.57
CA ALA A 125 8.24 -2.26 4.96
C ALA A 125 7.30 -1.28 4.26
N ALA A 126 7.07 -1.43 2.96
CA ALA A 126 6.12 -0.57 2.24
C ALA A 126 4.69 -0.74 2.78
N ASN A 127 4.24 -1.98 3.01
CA ASN A 127 2.91 -2.24 3.59
C ASN A 127 2.78 -1.65 5.01
N LEU A 128 3.71 -1.95 5.90
CA LEU A 128 3.62 -1.52 7.30
C LEU A 128 3.89 -0.02 7.49
N GLY A 129 4.82 0.55 6.73
CA GLY A 129 5.10 1.99 6.76
C GLY A 129 3.92 2.80 6.28
N SER A 130 3.25 2.34 5.21
CA SER A 130 2.04 2.99 4.70
C SER A 130 0.91 3.10 5.72
N ALA A 131 0.82 2.15 6.66
CA ALA A 131 -0.23 2.11 7.67
C ALA A 131 -0.20 3.30 8.65
N LEU A 132 0.94 3.99 8.78
CA LEU A 132 1.08 5.14 9.68
C LEU A 132 0.25 6.36 9.25
N THR A 133 -0.09 6.47 7.96
CA THR A 133 -0.69 7.68 7.39
C THR A 133 -1.99 7.38 6.64
N PRO A 134 -2.90 8.36 6.53
CA PRO A 134 -4.11 8.24 5.73
C PRO A 134 -3.85 7.93 4.26
N MET A 135 -2.83 8.59 3.71
CA MET A 135 -2.52 8.54 2.29
C MET A 135 -1.68 7.34 1.91
N GLY A 136 -0.96 6.74 2.88
CA GLY A 136 -0.06 5.65 2.59
C GLY A 136 -0.76 4.46 1.97
N ASN A 137 -2.01 4.19 2.33
CA ASN A 137 -2.76 3.13 1.68
C ASN A 137 -4.27 3.41 1.55
N PRO A 138 -4.93 2.81 0.55
CA PRO A 138 -6.33 3.09 0.28
C PRO A 138 -7.31 2.61 1.35
N GLN A 139 -7.00 1.53 2.07
CA GLN A 139 -7.84 1.04 3.17
C GLN A 139 -7.90 2.03 4.33
N ASN A 140 -6.80 2.73 4.65
CA ASN A 140 -6.79 3.78 5.68
C ASN A 140 -7.62 4.99 5.25
N LEU A 141 -7.49 5.40 4.00
CA LEU A 141 -8.29 6.47 3.42
C LEU A 141 -9.79 6.15 3.48
N PHE A 142 -10.16 4.91 3.14
CA PHE A 142 -11.54 4.44 3.26
C PHE A 142 -12.03 4.49 4.71
N LEU A 143 -11.24 4.00 5.69
CA LEU A 143 -11.62 4.04 7.10
C LEU A 143 -11.89 5.46 7.61
N ILE A 144 -11.06 6.43 7.23
CA ILE A 144 -11.24 7.83 7.62
C ILE A 144 -12.52 8.40 7.01
N ASN A 145 -12.76 8.16 5.72
CA ASN A 145 -13.95 8.66 5.04
C ASN A 145 -15.24 7.99 5.54
N PHE A 146 -15.19 6.70 5.86
CA PHE A 146 -16.36 5.91 6.27
C PHE A 146 -16.74 6.18 7.73
N TYR A 147 -15.77 6.22 8.64
CA TYR A 147 -16.02 6.44 10.08
C TYR A 147 -15.82 7.89 10.52
N HIS A 148 -15.50 8.81 9.60
CA HIS A 148 -15.21 10.22 9.89
C HIS A 148 -14.13 10.41 10.98
N LEU A 149 -13.05 9.63 10.89
CA LEU A 149 -11.99 9.67 11.89
C LEU A 149 -11.24 11.00 11.87
N ASN A 150 -11.08 11.60 13.04
CA ASN A 150 -10.22 12.78 13.19
C ASN A 150 -8.73 12.38 13.21
N ILE A 151 -7.86 13.39 13.01
CA ILE A 151 -6.39 13.22 12.97
C ILE A 151 -5.88 12.49 14.20
N THR A 152 -6.31 12.92 15.38
CA THR A 152 -5.78 12.42 16.65
C THR A 152 -6.16 10.97 16.88
N THR A 153 -7.41 10.58 16.59
CA THR A 153 -7.86 9.19 16.69
C THR A 153 -7.10 8.31 15.71
N PHE A 154 -6.94 8.76 14.46
CA PHE A 154 -6.21 7.99 13.45
C PHE A 154 -4.75 7.73 13.88
N PHE A 155 -4.00 8.76 14.25
CA PHE A 155 -2.59 8.57 14.65
C PHE A 155 -2.44 7.81 15.98
N LYS A 156 -3.42 7.89 16.91
CA LYS A 156 -3.45 7.03 18.10
C LYS A 156 -3.64 5.54 17.78
N LEU A 157 -4.26 5.22 16.64
CA LEU A 157 -4.37 3.84 16.15
C LEU A 157 -3.12 3.42 15.37
N ALA A 158 -2.61 4.32 14.53
CA ALA A 158 -1.55 4.03 13.58
C ALA A 158 -0.14 3.99 14.20
N ALA A 159 0.16 4.89 15.15
CA ALA A 159 1.50 5.01 15.73
C ALA A 159 1.98 3.76 16.48
N PRO A 160 1.15 3.09 17.32
CA PRO A 160 1.56 1.84 17.98
C PRO A 160 1.92 0.73 16.98
N LEU A 161 1.10 0.57 15.93
CA LEU A 161 1.36 -0.40 14.87
C LEU A 161 2.66 -0.06 14.12
N ALA A 162 2.87 1.22 13.78
CA ALA A 162 4.08 1.66 13.10
C ALA A 162 5.34 1.43 13.95
N GLY A 163 5.27 1.71 15.25
CA GLY A 163 6.37 1.46 16.19
C GLY A 163 6.73 -0.03 16.28
N ALA A 164 5.73 -0.89 16.50
CA ALA A 164 5.93 -2.35 16.52
C ALA A 164 6.48 -2.88 15.20
N SER A 165 5.97 -2.37 14.08
CA SER A 165 6.42 -2.72 12.73
C SER A 165 7.87 -2.31 12.48
N PHE A 166 8.26 -1.11 12.92
CA PHE A 166 9.62 -0.60 12.80
C PHE A 166 10.60 -1.48 13.59
N ILE A 167 10.26 -1.82 14.84
CA ILE A 167 11.07 -2.70 15.68
C ILE A 167 11.24 -4.08 15.03
N LEU A 168 10.15 -4.68 14.54
CA LEU A 168 10.17 -5.97 13.85
C LEU A 168 11.09 -5.93 12.61
N LEU A 169 10.97 -4.89 11.79
CA LEU A 169 11.80 -4.72 10.59
C LEU A 169 13.28 -4.55 10.94
N MET A 170 13.59 -3.78 11.99
CA MET A 170 14.97 -3.60 12.44
C MET A 170 15.56 -4.89 13.01
N PHE A 171 14.75 -5.68 13.70
CA PHE A 171 15.13 -7.03 14.11
C PHE A 171 15.42 -7.93 12.90
N PHE A 172 14.56 -7.96 11.88
CA PHE A 172 14.80 -8.73 10.67
C PHE A 172 16.01 -8.26 9.86
N CYS A 173 16.33 -6.96 9.90
CA CYS A 173 17.55 -6.44 9.28
C CYS A 173 18.85 -7.02 9.87
N THR A 174 18.81 -7.60 11.08
CA THR A 174 20.00 -8.25 11.68
C THR A 174 20.41 -9.53 10.94
N PHE A 175 19.46 -10.23 10.31
CA PHE A 175 19.69 -11.45 9.52
C PHE A 175 20.17 -11.18 8.09
N LEU A 176 20.27 -9.91 7.68
CA LEU A 176 20.80 -9.56 6.37
C LEU A 176 22.30 -9.91 6.27
N PRO A 177 22.76 -10.42 5.12
CA PRO A 177 24.18 -10.74 4.92
C PRO A 177 25.02 -9.47 5.05
N ASN A 178 26.19 -9.59 5.69
CA ASN A 178 27.12 -8.48 5.92
C ASN A 178 28.40 -8.68 5.11
N GLN A 179 28.33 -8.34 3.82
CA GLN A 179 29.45 -8.48 2.88
C GLN A 179 29.93 -7.08 2.44
N PRO A 180 31.23 -6.91 2.11
CA PRO A 180 31.72 -5.65 1.56
C PRO A 180 31.04 -5.34 0.22
N ILE A 181 30.77 -4.06 -0.03
CA ILE A 181 30.14 -3.58 -1.27
C ILE A 181 31.19 -3.49 -2.38
N ILE A 182 30.81 -3.90 -3.59
CA ILE A 182 31.59 -3.71 -4.81
C ILE A 182 31.40 -2.26 -5.27
N THR A 183 32.46 -1.46 -5.21
CA THR A 183 32.37 -0.03 -5.51
C THR A 183 32.11 0.22 -7.00
N HIS A 184 30.97 0.83 -7.31
CA HIS A 184 30.69 1.40 -8.62
C HIS A 184 30.17 2.84 -8.45
N HIS A 185 30.90 3.81 -8.99
CA HIS A 185 30.48 5.21 -8.99
C HIS A 185 29.31 5.39 -9.98
N ARG A 186 28.14 5.76 -9.47
CA ARG A 186 27.03 6.24 -10.30
C ARG A 186 26.96 7.75 -10.19
N ASN A 187 26.77 8.43 -11.33
CA ASN A 187 26.69 9.88 -11.39
C ASN A 187 25.57 10.43 -10.51
N LYS A 188 25.90 11.43 -9.68
CA LYS A 188 24.94 12.18 -8.86
C LYS A 188 23.98 12.95 -9.77
N LYS A 189 22.68 12.69 -9.66
CA LYS A 189 21.66 13.66 -10.08
C LYS A 189 21.19 14.42 -8.85
N VAL A 190 21.56 15.69 -8.79
CA VAL A 190 21.18 16.61 -7.72
C VAL A 190 19.74 17.05 -7.94
N ILE A 191 18.93 17.01 -6.88
CA ILE A 191 17.57 17.55 -6.89
C ILE A 191 17.67 19.07 -6.99
N LYS A 192 16.96 19.67 -7.95
CA LYS A 192 16.81 21.12 -8.04
C LYS A 192 15.87 21.60 -6.92
N TRP A 193 16.38 22.44 -6.01
CA TRP A 193 15.58 23.32 -5.15
C TRP A 193 14.71 24.20 -6.07
N PRO A 194 13.37 24.03 -6.12
CA PRO A 194 12.38 24.16 -5.02
C PRO A 194 11.30 23.03 -5.00
N ALA A 195 11.56 21.90 -5.65
CA ALA A 195 10.59 20.83 -5.90
C ALA A 195 9.98 20.19 -4.63
N TRP A 196 10.79 20.03 -3.57
CA TRP A 196 10.37 19.37 -2.33
C TRP A 196 9.38 20.19 -1.51
N LEU A 197 9.44 21.53 -1.59
CA LEU A 197 8.51 22.42 -0.89
C LEU A 197 7.11 22.34 -1.50
N LEU A 198 7.02 22.36 -2.83
CA LEU A 198 5.76 22.22 -3.54
C LEU A 198 5.14 20.84 -3.27
N ALA A 199 5.95 19.80 -3.33
CA ALA A 199 5.61 18.44 -2.96
C ALA A 199 5.04 18.33 -1.53
N GLY A 200 5.75 18.88 -0.54
CA GLY A 200 5.30 18.89 0.86
C GLY A 200 4.01 19.69 1.05
N GLY A 201 3.87 20.81 0.36
CA GLY A 201 2.66 21.64 0.38
C GLY A 201 1.44 20.90 -0.18
N LEU A 202 1.58 20.19 -1.30
CA LEU A 202 0.49 19.39 -1.87
C LEU A 202 0.08 18.23 -0.96
N ILE A 203 1.03 17.55 -0.33
CA ILE A 203 0.72 16.52 0.68
C ILE A 203 -0.07 17.14 1.84
N ALA A 204 0.39 18.28 2.36
CA ALA A 204 -0.26 18.96 3.48
C ALA A 204 -1.71 19.39 3.15
N ILE A 205 -1.93 19.95 1.96
CA ILE A 205 -3.27 20.34 1.49
C ILE A 205 -4.19 19.12 1.36
N ASN A 206 -3.71 18.03 0.75
CA ASN A 206 -4.50 16.81 0.64
C ASN A 206 -4.79 16.20 2.02
N LEU A 207 -3.85 16.26 2.98
CA LEU A 207 -4.06 15.77 4.34
C LEU A 207 -5.13 16.61 5.04
N GLY A 208 -5.06 17.94 4.88
CA GLY A 208 -6.09 18.84 5.33
C GLY A 208 -7.46 18.52 4.73
N GLY A 209 -7.53 18.15 3.45
CA GLY A 209 -8.77 17.74 2.79
C GLY A 209 -9.35 16.44 3.34
N ILE A 210 -8.51 15.42 3.54
CA ILE A 210 -8.91 14.12 4.08
C ILE A 210 -9.48 14.24 5.50
N PHE A 211 -8.89 15.11 6.31
CA PHE A 211 -9.34 15.34 7.69
C PHE A 211 -10.37 16.45 7.83
N ASN A 212 -10.97 16.92 6.73
CA ASN A 212 -11.96 18.00 6.69
C ASN A 212 -11.48 19.33 7.31
N LEU A 213 -10.18 19.60 7.35
CA LEU A 213 -9.60 20.89 7.75
C LEU A 213 -9.73 21.95 6.64
N VAL A 214 -9.80 21.49 5.39
CA VAL A 214 -10.09 22.31 4.21
C VAL A 214 -11.13 21.60 3.35
N PRO A 215 -11.90 22.32 2.52
CA PRO A 215 -12.86 21.68 1.62
C PRO A 215 -12.16 20.66 0.72
N LYS A 216 -12.58 19.39 0.79
CA LYS A 216 -11.96 18.30 0.01
C LYS A 216 -11.88 18.59 -1.49
N GLN A 217 -12.92 19.22 -2.05
CA GLN A 217 -12.98 19.61 -3.45
C GLN A 217 -11.87 20.60 -3.81
N MET A 218 -11.57 21.55 -2.91
CA MET A 218 -10.48 22.49 -3.09
C MET A 218 -9.13 21.78 -3.10
N ALA A 219 -8.90 20.82 -2.19
CA ALA A 219 -7.67 20.03 -2.16
C ALA A 219 -7.45 19.26 -3.47
N VAL A 220 -8.51 18.63 -3.99
CA VAL A 220 -8.48 17.93 -5.28
C VAL A 220 -8.18 18.90 -6.43
N ILE A 221 -8.93 20.00 -6.52
CA ILE A 221 -8.78 21.00 -7.60
C ILE A 221 -7.36 21.58 -7.61
N VAL A 222 -6.85 22.01 -6.45
CA VAL A 222 -5.50 22.58 -6.34
C VAL A 222 -4.46 21.57 -6.81
N THR A 223 -4.56 20.31 -6.38
CA THR A 223 -3.61 19.26 -6.76
C THR A 223 -3.64 18.99 -8.26
N VAL A 224 -4.83 18.94 -8.85
CA VAL A 224 -5.02 18.74 -10.29
C VAL A 224 -4.47 19.92 -11.08
N VAL A 225 -4.80 21.15 -10.70
CA VAL A 225 -4.29 22.35 -11.38
C VAL A 225 -2.77 22.43 -11.28
N CYS A 226 -2.19 22.16 -10.11
CA CYS A 226 -0.74 22.08 -9.95
C CYS A 226 -0.11 20.99 -10.85
N GLY A 227 -0.68 19.78 -10.88
CA GLY A 227 -0.20 18.71 -11.76
C GLY A 227 -0.25 19.09 -13.24
N TRP A 228 -1.29 19.80 -13.65
CA TRP A 228 -1.45 20.28 -15.03
C TRP A 228 -0.42 21.36 -15.41
N ILE A 229 -0.12 22.27 -14.48
CA ILE A 229 0.86 23.34 -14.69
C ILE A 229 2.29 22.77 -14.73
N ILE A 230 2.60 21.81 -13.87
CA ILE A 230 3.96 21.26 -13.72
C ILE A 230 4.32 20.31 -14.87
N ASP A 231 3.51 19.27 -15.09
CA ASP A 231 3.74 18.30 -16.15
C ASP A 231 2.42 17.60 -16.52
N ARG A 232 1.82 18.02 -17.64
CA ARG A 232 0.58 17.42 -18.16
C ARG A 232 0.72 15.93 -18.47
N GLN A 233 1.94 15.43 -18.69
CA GLN A 233 2.17 14.00 -18.94
C GLN A 233 1.93 13.16 -17.68
N ILE A 234 1.90 13.75 -16.49
CA ILE A 234 1.53 13.07 -15.25
C ILE A 234 0.20 12.34 -15.42
N TYR A 235 -0.80 12.97 -16.04
CA TYR A 235 -2.13 12.38 -16.27
C TYR A 235 -2.12 11.17 -17.18
N GLN A 236 -1.11 11.01 -18.03
CA GLN A 236 -0.96 9.83 -18.88
C GLN A 236 -0.28 8.67 -18.13
N ARG A 237 0.45 8.98 -17.06
CA ARG A 237 1.19 8.03 -16.22
C ARG A 237 0.37 7.55 -15.01
N LEU A 238 -0.79 8.16 -14.75
CA LEU A 238 -1.70 7.71 -13.70
C LEU A 238 -2.19 6.29 -13.96
N ASP A 239 -2.25 5.49 -12.89
CA ASP A 239 -2.78 4.14 -12.93
C ASP A 239 -4.31 4.15 -12.82
N TYR A 240 -4.99 4.47 -13.92
CA TYR A 240 -6.46 4.44 -13.96
C TYR A 240 -7.02 3.02 -13.75
N ALA A 241 -6.23 1.97 -13.99
CA ALA A 241 -6.66 0.61 -13.72
C ALA A 241 -6.83 0.37 -12.22
N LEU A 242 -5.96 0.97 -11.39
CA LEU A 242 -6.11 0.96 -9.94
C LEU A 242 -7.43 1.64 -9.50
N LEU A 243 -7.74 2.84 -10.00
CA LEU A 243 -9.00 3.52 -9.66
C LEU A 243 -10.24 2.71 -10.07
N LEU A 244 -10.22 2.13 -11.27
CA LEU A 244 -11.30 1.24 -11.72
C LEU A 244 -11.40 -0.02 -10.85
N THR A 245 -10.27 -0.56 -10.40
CA THR A 245 -10.23 -1.70 -9.47
C THR A 245 -10.94 -1.36 -8.15
N PHE A 246 -10.74 -0.15 -7.61
CA PHE A 246 -11.48 0.31 -6.43
C PHE A 246 -12.99 0.39 -6.68
N VAL A 247 -13.41 0.90 -7.84
CA VAL A 247 -14.82 0.91 -8.22
C VAL A 247 -15.37 -0.51 -8.30
N CYS A 248 -14.63 -1.45 -8.89
CA CYS A 248 -15.00 -2.87 -8.92
C CYS A 248 -15.11 -3.47 -7.51
N PHE A 249 -14.21 -3.12 -6.58
CA PHE A 249 -14.32 -3.56 -5.19
C PHE A 249 -15.56 -3.00 -4.49
N PHE A 250 -15.91 -1.73 -4.69
CA PHE A 250 -17.14 -1.16 -4.14
C PHE A 250 -18.39 -1.85 -4.71
N ILE A 251 -18.41 -2.12 -6.01
CA ILE A 251 -19.51 -2.84 -6.68
C ILE A 251 -19.62 -4.26 -6.11
N PHE A 252 -18.52 -5.01 -6.10
CA PHE A 252 -18.49 -6.37 -5.58
C PHE A 252 -18.95 -6.44 -4.13
N VAL A 253 -18.46 -5.54 -3.28
CA VAL A 253 -18.89 -5.49 -1.88
C VAL A 253 -20.35 -5.06 -1.76
N SER A 254 -20.85 -4.13 -2.59
CA SER A 254 -22.27 -3.77 -2.63
C SER A 254 -23.13 -5.00 -2.92
N GLU A 255 -22.76 -5.83 -3.89
CA GLU A 255 -23.49 -7.05 -4.23
C GLU A 255 -23.52 -8.06 -3.08
N LEU A 256 -22.40 -8.27 -2.39
CA LEU A 256 -22.34 -9.14 -1.21
C LEU A 256 -23.23 -8.65 -0.07
N ASN A 257 -23.31 -7.33 0.14
CA ASN A 257 -24.14 -6.72 1.18
C ASN A 257 -25.65 -6.86 0.91
N HIS A 258 -26.06 -7.11 -0.33
CA HIS A 258 -27.46 -7.33 -0.69
C HIS A 258 -27.88 -8.80 -0.62
N ASN A 259 -26.94 -9.70 -0.29
CA ASN A 259 -27.24 -11.11 -0.08
C ASN A 259 -27.49 -11.41 1.40
N GLN A 260 -28.74 -11.72 1.76
CA GLN A 260 -29.14 -11.95 3.15
C GLN A 260 -28.32 -13.04 3.86
N ALA A 261 -27.98 -14.13 3.16
CA ALA A 261 -27.20 -15.22 3.74
C ALA A 261 -25.78 -14.77 4.10
N ILE A 262 -25.15 -13.96 3.23
CA ILE A 262 -23.82 -13.41 3.47
C ILE A 262 -23.85 -12.40 4.62
N THR A 263 -24.83 -11.49 4.63
CA THR A 263 -24.94 -10.50 5.71
C THR A 263 -25.18 -11.16 7.07
N GLN A 264 -26.02 -12.19 7.14
CA GLN A 264 -26.25 -12.94 8.39
C GLN A 264 -25.00 -13.69 8.84
N ALA A 265 -24.28 -14.32 7.92
CA ALA A 265 -23.02 -15.01 8.24
C ALA A 265 -21.96 -14.03 8.78
N ILE A 266 -21.80 -12.86 8.14
CA ILE A 266 -20.85 -11.84 8.59
C ILE A 266 -21.25 -11.30 9.97
N GLN A 267 -22.54 -11.00 10.18
CA GLN A 267 -23.05 -10.53 11.48
C GLN A 267 -22.83 -11.58 12.58
N ALA A 268 -23.02 -12.87 12.30
CA ALA A 268 -22.74 -13.95 13.24
C ALA A 268 -21.25 -14.08 13.60
N LEU A 269 -20.35 -13.65 12.70
CA LEU A 269 -18.90 -13.70 12.91
C LEU A 269 -18.33 -12.44 13.59
N ILE A 270 -18.99 -11.29 13.49
CA ILE A 270 -18.52 -9.99 14.03
C ILE A 270 -19.16 -9.70 15.41
N GLN A 271 -19.21 -10.71 16.29
CA GLN A 271 -19.84 -10.57 17.61
C GLN A 271 -18.97 -9.82 18.63
N SER A 272 -17.67 -9.71 18.40
CA SER A 272 -16.74 -9.03 19.30
C SER A 272 -15.63 -8.30 18.54
N PRO A 273 -14.99 -7.28 19.14
CA PRO A 273 -13.83 -6.62 18.54
C PRO A 273 -12.71 -7.60 18.17
N ALA A 274 -12.47 -8.61 19.00
CA ALA A 274 -11.50 -9.68 18.71
C ALA A 274 -11.87 -10.46 17.45
N ALA A 275 -13.16 -10.78 17.26
CA ALA A 275 -13.62 -11.48 16.07
C ALA A 275 -13.51 -10.60 14.81
N VAL A 276 -13.79 -9.30 14.90
CA VAL A 276 -13.57 -8.34 13.79
C VAL A 276 -12.11 -8.30 13.38
N TYR A 277 -11.21 -8.25 14.35
CA TYR A 277 -9.78 -8.25 14.12
C TYR A 277 -9.31 -9.51 13.39
N LEU A 278 -9.69 -10.69 13.91
CA LEU A 278 -9.34 -11.98 13.31
C LEU A 278 -9.93 -12.15 11.91
N LEU A 279 -11.19 -11.74 11.71
CA LEU A 279 -11.83 -11.78 10.41
C LEU A 279 -11.12 -10.84 9.42
N GLY A 280 -10.70 -9.65 9.87
CA GLY A 280 -9.87 -8.73 9.07
C GLY A 280 -8.55 -9.37 8.63
N LEU A 281 -7.84 -10.05 9.54
CA LEU A 281 -6.59 -10.76 9.21
C LEU A 281 -6.82 -11.87 8.18
N ILE A 282 -7.82 -12.73 8.41
CA ILE A 282 -8.09 -13.92 7.62
C ILE A 282 -8.63 -13.54 6.25
N THR A 283 -9.67 -12.72 6.19
CA THR A 283 -10.33 -12.33 4.93
C THR A 283 -9.35 -11.59 4.01
N SER A 284 -8.44 -10.77 4.58
CA SER A 284 -7.39 -10.11 3.80
C SER A 284 -6.53 -11.12 3.03
N GLN A 285 -6.26 -12.32 3.57
CA GLN A 285 -5.43 -13.32 2.89
C GLN A 285 -6.04 -13.83 1.57
N PHE A 286 -7.36 -13.74 1.42
CA PHE A 286 -8.10 -14.29 0.28
C PHE A 286 -8.56 -13.22 -0.71
N ILE A 287 -9.07 -12.09 -0.21
CA ILE A 287 -9.63 -11.04 -1.09
C ILE A 287 -8.79 -9.76 -1.11
N SER A 288 -7.72 -9.65 -0.32
CA SER A 288 -6.91 -8.44 -0.07
C SER A 288 -7.49 -7.51 0.99
N ASN A 289 -6.61 -6.75 1.65
CA ASN A 289 -6.93 -5.82 2.73
C ASN A 289 -7.92 -4.71 2.34
N VAL A 290 -7.87 -4.22 1.10
CA VAL A 290 -8.78 -3.19 0.61
C VAL A 290 -10.25 -3.63 0.55
N PRO A 291 -10.65 -4.64 -0.24
CA PRO A 291 -12.05 -5.08 -0.26
C PRO A 291 -12.47 -5.69 1.07
N THR A 292 -11.55 -6.23 1.87
CA THR A 292 -11.83 -6.66 3.25
C THR A 292 -12.32 -5.50 4.10
N VAL A 293 -11.63 -4.35 4.10
CA VAL A 293 -12.08 -3.20 4.90
C VAL A 293 -13.41 -2.66 4.42
N ILE A 294 -13.63 -2.61 3.10
CA ILE A 294 -14.88 -2.11 2.51
C ILE A 294 -16.05 -3.03 2.89
N LEU A 295 -15.82 -4.35 2.93
CA LEU A 295 -16.83 -5.34 3.33
C LEU A 295 -17.15 -5.26 4.82
N LEU A 296 -16.15 -5.38 5.68
CA LEU A 296 -16.36 -5.54 7.12
C LEU A 296 -16.82 -4.23 7.78
N ALA A 297 -16.44 -3.06 7.26
CA ALA A 297 -16.79 -1.78 7.86
C ALA A 297 -18.30 -1.54 7.98
N LYS A 298 -19.11 -2.10 7.07
CA LYS A 298 -20.58 -1.95 7.12
C LYS A 298 -21.23 -2.70 8.29
N PHE A 299 -20.53 -3.66 8.89
CA PHE A 299 -21.08 -4.55 9.92
C PHE A 299 -20.51 -4.29 11.31
N THR A 300 -19.61 -3.33 11.47
CA THR A 300 -18.92 -3.12 12.75
C THR A 300 -18.67 -1.64 13.05
N GLN A 301 -18.69 -1.32 14.34
CA GLN A 301 -18.22 -0.04 14.89
C GLN A 301 -16.89 -0.20 15.64
N ALA A 302 -16.30 -1.41 15.65
CA ALA A 302 -15.02 -1.69 16.30
C ALA A 302 -13.85 -1.22 15.43
N VAL A 303 -13.75 0.09 15.18
CA VAL A 303 -12.75 0.71 14.31
C VAL A 303 -11.31 0.30 14.66
N PRO A 304 -10.86 0.26 15.94
CA PRO A 304 -9.50 -0.15 16.26
C PRO A 304 -9.18 -1.58 15.83
N ALA A 305 -10.14 -2.49 16.04
CA ALA A 305 -9.99 -3.89 15.66
C ALA A 305 -9.94 -4.07 14.14
N LEU A 306 -10.85 -3.40 13.42
CA LEU A 306 -10.84 -3.44 11.96
C LEU A 306 -9.57 -2.83 11.39
N PHE A 307 -9.15 -1.65 11.87
CA PHE A 307 -7.93 -0.95 11.44
C PHE A 307 -6.69 -1.85 11.58
N LEU A 308 -6.49 -2.46 12.74
CA LEU A 308 -5.34 -3.36 12.95
C LEU A 308 -5.47 -4.63 12.12
N GLY A 309 -6.68 -5.20 12.04
CA GLY A 309 -6.95 -6.44 11.31
C GLY A 309 -6.62 -6.31 9.83
N VAL A 310 -7.00 -5.22 9.16
CA VAL A 310 -6.73 -5.04 7.72
C VAL A 310 -5.32 -4.55 7.42
N ASN A 311 -4.72 -3.72 8.28
CA ASN A 311 -3.34 -3.24 8.05
C ASN A 311 -2.32 -4.35 8.29
N ILE A 312 -2.46 -5.12 9.38
CA ILE A 312 -1.63 -6.30 9.63
C ILE A 312 -2.00 -7.41 8.63
N GLY A 313 -3.29 -7.54 8.30
CA GLY A 313 -3.79 -8.49 7.30
C GLY A 313 -3.29 -8.27 5.88
N GLY A 314 -2.67 -7.12 5.58
CA GLY A 314 -1.94 -6.90 4.33
C GLY A 314 -0.63 -7.70 4.21
N LEU A 315 -0.17 -8.29 5.31
CA LEU A 315 0.90 -9.29 5.34
C LEU A 315 0.37 -10.69 5.06
N GLY A 316 1.27 -11.67 4.96
CA GLY A 316 0.96 -13.08 4.74
C GLY A 316 1.03 -13.48 3.27
N SER A 317 -0.14 -13.69 2.66
CA SER A 317 -0.25 -14.19 1.28
C SER A 317 0.17 -13.14 0.25
N ILE A 318 0.48 -13.59 -0.97
CA ILE A 318 0.75 -12.68 -2.10
C ILE A 318 -0.51 -11.88 -2.47
N VAL A 319 -1.70 -12.41 -2.20
CA VAL A 319 -2.99 -11.75 -2.49
C VAL A 319 -3.37 -10.75 -1.39
N ALA A 320 -2.76 -10.86 -0.21
CA ALA A 320 -3.11 -10.08 0.98
C ALA A 320 -3.09 -8.56 0.78
N SER A 321 -2.22 -8.07 -0.09
CA SER A 321 -2.08 -6.65 -0.43
C SER A 321 -1.69 -6.50 -1.89
N LEU A 322 -2.15 -5.43 -2.54
CA LEU A 322 -1.78 -5.08 -3.92
C LEU A 322 -0.26 -4.89 -4.08
N ALA A 323 0.41 -4.34 -3.07
CA ALA A 323 1.86 -4.19 -3.02
C ALA A 323 2.60 -5.53 -3.19
N ASN A 324 2.05 -6.63 -2.64
CA ASN A 324 2.65 -7.96 -2.72
C ASN A 324 2.59 -8.50 -4.17
N LEU A 325 1.44 -8.35 -4.82
CA LEU A 325 1.25 -8.70 -6.22
C LEU A 325 2.14 -7.86 -7.14
N LEU A 326 2.28 -6.57 -6.84
CA LEU A 326 3.04 -5.64 -7.65
C LEU A 326 4.55 -5.93 -7.60
N ALA A 327 5.08 -6.24 -6.42
CA ALA A 327 6.46 -6.68 -6.26
C ALA A 327 6.74 -7.96 -7.05
N LEU A 328 5.82 -8.94 -7.00
CA LEU A 328 5.93 -10.16 -7.80
C LEU A 328 5.86 -9.87 -9.31
N LYS A 329 4.93 -9.01 -9.75
CA LYS A 329 4.77 -8.58 -11.16
C LYS A 329 6.07 -7.99 -11.70
N GLN A 330 6.73 -7.13 -10.93
CA GLN A 330 8.00 -6.53 -11.33
C GLN A 330 9.15 -7.54 -11.39
N LEU A 331 9.21 -8.49 -10.45
CA LEU A 331 10.23 -9.53 -10.48
C LEU A 331 10.04 -10.48 -11.68
N ILE A 332 8.79 -10.78 -12.06
CA ILE A 332 8.47 -11.54 -13.28
C ILE A 332 8.91 -10.79 -14.54
N GLN A 333 8.62 -9.50 -14.65
CA GLN A 333 8.98 -8.68 -15.82
C GLN A 333 10.50 -8.61 -16.06
N LEU A 334 11.30 -8.79 -15.01
CA LEU A 334 12.76 -8.80 -15.10
C LEU A 334 13.33 -10.18 -15.54
N ASN A 335 12.45 -11.15 -15.88
CA ASN A 335 12.77 -12.44 -16.51
C ASN A 335 13.75 -13.36 -15.73
N LYS A 336 13.68 -13.35 -14.39
CA LYS A 336 14.57 -14.16 -13.54
C LYS A 336 13.85 -15.34 -12.88
N THR A 337 13.53 -16.36 -13.68
CA THR A 337 12.74 -17.55 -13.28
C THR A 337 13.27 -18.29 -12.05
N THR A 338 14.59 -18.48 -11.93
CA THR A 338 15.21 -19.13 -10.76
C THR A 338 15.02 -18.30 -9.48
N GLN A 339 15.04 -16.97 -9.59
CA GLN A 339 14.83 -16.06 -8.46
C GLN A 339 13.36 -16.01 -8.01
N ILE A 340 12.39 -16.23 -8.91
CA ILE A 340 10.95 -16.21 -8.57
C ILE A 340 10.59 -17.28 -7.55
N ARG A 341 11.03 -18.53 -7.74
CA ARG A 341 10.67 -19.63 -6.82
C ARG A 341 11.24 -19.41 -5.42
N VAL A 342 12.50 -19.00 -5.35
CA VAL A 342 13.17 -18.67 -4.09
C VAL A 342 12.48 -17.47 -3.43
N PHE A 343 12.19 -16.43 -4.21
CA PHE A 343 11.44 -15.27 -3.73
C PHE A 343 10.08 -15.67 -3.15
N ILE A 344 9.24 -16.43 -3.86
CA ILE A 344 7.92 -16.85 -3.35
C ILE A 344 8.06 -17.64 -2.05
N LYS A 345 9.02 -18.56 -1.94
CA LYS A 345 9.23 -19.33 -0.71
C LYS A 345 9.62 -18.43 0.47
N VAL A 346 10.63 -17.59 0.28
CA VAL A 346 11.11 -16.65 1.32
C VAL A 346 10.04 -15.63 1.66
N PHE A 347 9.37 -15.09 0.65
CA PHE A 347 8.27 -14.14 0.76
C PHE A 347 7.18 -14.70 1.66
N THR A 348 6.65 -15.88 1.33
CA THR A 348 5.57 -16.51 2.09
C THR A 348 5.99 -16.76 3.53
N TRP A 349 7.15 -17.36 3.76
CA TRP A 349 7.60 -17.66 5.13
C TRP A 349 7.77 -16.41 5.99
N VAL A 350 8.49 -15.40 5.48
CA VAL A 350 8.76 -14.17 6.26
C VAL A 350 7.50 -13.33 6.42
N ASN A 351 6.62 -13.26 5.42
CA ASN A 351 5.36 -12.53 5.54
C ASN A 351 4.39 -13.20 6.52
N PHE A 352 4.22 -14.53 6.48
CA PHE A 352 3.39 -15.22 7.47
C PHE A 352 3.98 -15.16 8.87
N LEU A 353 5.31 -15.20 9.00
CA LEU A 353 5.97 -14.98 10.29
C LEU A 353 5.70 -13.56 10.82
N SER A 354 5.79 -12.55 9.95
CA SER A 354 5.47 -11.16 10.29
C SER A 354 4.00 -10.99 10.70
N LEU A 355 3.10 -11.61 9.93
CA LEU A 355 1.66 -11.67 10.21
C LEU A 355 1.39 -12.32 11.56
N LEU A 356 2.08 -13.42 11.89
CA LEU A 356 1.91 -14.10 13.17
C LEU A 356 2.41 -13.23 14.33
N ILE A 357 3.62 -12.66 14.23
CA ILE A 357 4.20 -11.83 15.29
C ILE A 357 3.35 -10.59 15.54
N LEU A 358 3.07 -9.79 14.50
CA LEU A 358 2.24 -8.59 14.65
C LEU A 358 0.78 -8.94 14.92
N GLY A 359 0.29 -10.06 14.39
CA GLY A 359 -1.05 -10.59 14.62
C GLY A 359 -1.31 -10.86 16.10
N ILE A 360 -0.36 -11.55 16.76
CA ILE A 360 -0.43 -11.83 18.20
C ILE A 360 -0.28 -10.54 19.01
N LEU A 361 0.70 -9.69 18.69
CA LEU A 361 0.88 -8.41 19.39
C LEU A 361 -0.35 -7.50 19.27
N GLY A 362 -0.95 -7.42 18.09
CA GLY A 362 -2.17 -6.66 17.82
C GLY A 362 -3.38 -7.21 18.57
N PHE A 363 -3.50 -8.55 18.68
CA PHE A 363 -4.56 -9.18 19.46
C PHE A 363 -4.49 -8.82 20.94
N PHE A 364 -3.31 -8.94 21.56
CA PHE A 364 -3.12 -8.56 22.96
C PHE A 364 -3.29 -7.06 23.19
N TYR A 365 -2.80 -6.23 22.25
CA TYR A 365 -2.99 -4.79 22.31
C TYR A 365 -4.48 -4.40 22.28
N LEU A 366 -5.31 -5.13 21.54
CA LEU A 366 -6.76 -4.91 21.50
C LEU A 366 -7.47 -5.34 22.79
N GLN A 367 -6.98 -6.36 23.49
CA GLN A 367 -7.59 -6.81 24.75
C GLN A 367 -7.28 -5.88 25.92
N TRP A 368 -6.13 -5.19 25.87
CA TRP A 368 -5.69 -4.32 26.95
C TRP A 368 -6.30 -2.91 26.90
N ARG A 369 -7.09 -2.63 25.86
CA ARG A 369 -7.65 -1.32 25.54
C ARG A 369 -9.15 -1.34 25.68
#